data_AF-A0A9N9IBI2-F1
#
_entry.id   AF-A0A9N9IBI2-F1
#
_cell.length_a   1.000
_cell.length_b   1.000
_cell.length_c   1.000
_cell.angle_alpha   90.00
_cell.angle_beta   90.00
_cell.angle_gamma   90.00
#
_symmetry.space_group_name_H-M   'P 1'
#
loop_
_entity.id
_entity.type
_entity.pdbx_description
1 polymer ?
#
loop_
_entity_poly.entity_id
_entity_poly.type
_entity_poly.pdbx_seq_one_letter_code
_entity_poly.pdbx_strand_id
1 'polypeptide(L)' 'MVEKFKEELSSLNKSLENTPNNAQALSARGNIYRMMKKYEEALKDLDKALEIDPNNCHALGNVENVSSNRFIRIMVG' A
#
# COMPACT_ATOMS: atom_id res chain seq x y z
N MET A 1 12.10 5.92 12.92
CA MET A 1 10.94 5.89 11.99
C MET A 1 11.03 4.72 11.02
N VAL A 2 12.19 4.51 10.36
CA VAL A 2 12.39 3.37 9.43
C VAL A 2 12.31 1.99 10.09
N GLU A 3 12.80 1.84 11.33
CA GLU A 3 12.75 0.54 12.02
C GLU A 3 11.32 0.08 12.32
N LYS A 4 10.45 0.99 12.79
CA LYS A 4 9.03 0.69 13.00
C LYS A 4 8.35 0.18 11.73
N PHE A 5 8.60 0.83 10.58
CA PHE A 5 8.04 0.36 9.31
C PHE A 5 8.51 -1.03 8.92
N LYS A 6 9.77 -1.40 9.21
CA LYS A 6 10.28 -2.75 8.91
C LYS A 6 9.63 -3.82 9.79
N GLU A 7 9.48 -3.56 11.09
CA GLU A 7 8.78 -4.47 12.01
C GLU A 7 7.32 -4.67 11.61
N GLU A 8 6.66 -3.58 11.24
CA GLU A 8 5.24 -3.57 10.86
C GLU A 8 5.03 -4.28 9.51
N LEU A 9 5.92 -4.07 8.54
CA LEU A 9 5.96 -4.86 7.30
C LEU A 9 6.15 -6.36 7.57
N SER A 10 7.03 -6.72 8.52
CA SER A 10 7.26 -8.13 8.89
C SER A 10 6.01 -8.76 9.47
N SER A 11 5.31 -8.05 10.36
CA SER A 11 4.04 -8.49 10.94
C SER A 11 2.96 -8.67 9.86
N LEU A 12 2.82 -7.69 8.96
CA LEU A 12 1.86 -7.74 7.86
C LEU A 12 2.18 -8.87 6.87
N ASN A 13 3.44 -9.13 6.58
CA ASN A 13 3.84 -10.25 5.72
C ASN A 13 3.42 -11.60 6.30
N LYS A 14 3.67 -11.83 7.60
CA LYS A 14 3.19 -13.06 8.28
C LYS A 14 1.66 -13.17 8.28
N SER A 15 0.96 -12.05 8.44
CA SER A 15 -0.50 -12.04 8.35
C SER A 15 -0.98 -12.43 6.94
N LEU A 16 -0.32 -11.91 5.90
CA LEU A 16 -0.64 -12.20 4.50
C LEU A 16 -0.19 -13.59 4.05
N GLU A 17 0.80 -14.22 4.70
CA GLU A 17 1.14 -15.63 4.48
C GLU A 17 -0.02 -16.55 4.91
N ASN A 18 -0.65 -16.25 6.04
CA ASN A 18 -1.79 -17.00 6.54
C ASN A 18 -3.12 -16.59 5.86
N THR A 19 -3.26 -15.31 5.53
CA THR A 19 -4.48 -14.71 4.96
C THR A 19 -4.14 -13.82 3.76
N PRO A 20 -3.80 -14.39 2.60
CA PRO A 20 -3.25 -13.65 1.45
C PRO A 20 -4.24 -12.67 0.80
N ASN A 21 -5.53 -12.80 1.12
CA ASN A 21 -6.60 -11.96 0.61
C ASN A 21 -7.22 -11.07 1.71
N ASN A 22 -6.43 -10.69 2.71
CA ASN A 22 -6.87 -9.70 3.69
C ASN A 22 -6.68 -8.29 3.13
N ALA A 23 -7.77 -7.68 2.64
CA ALA A 23 -7.75 -6.34 2.06
C ALA A 23 -7.25 -5.27 3.04
N GLN A 24 -7.55 -5.40 4.34
CA GLN A 24 -7.06 -4.48 5.37
C GLN A 24 -5.54 -4.58 5.51
N ALA A 25 -4.99 -5.79 5.61
CA ALA A 25 -3.55 -6.01 5.70
C ALA A 25 -2.80 -5.54 4.44
N LEU A 26 -3.35 -5.79 3.25
CA LEU A 26 -2.82 -5.28 1.98
C LEU A 26 -2.82 -3.74 1.94
N SER A 27 -3.93 -3.10 2.33
CA SER A 27 -4.02 -1.63 2.37
C SER A 27 -3.04 -1.00 3.36
N ALA A 28 -2.84 -1.63 4.52
CA ALA A 28 -1.87 -1.18 5.52
C ALA A 28 -0.43 -1.31 5.01
N ARG A 29 -0.10 -2.43 4.35
CA ARG A 29 1.21 -2.66 3.74
C ARG A 29 1.49 -1.64 2.64
N GLY A 30 0.50 -1.38 1.80
CA GLY A 30 0.56 -0.35 0.76
C GLY A 30 0.79 1.06 1.31
N ASN A 31 0.14 1.43 2.43
CA ASN A 31 0.37 2.71 3.08
C ASN A 31 1.81 2.84 3.63
N ILE A 32 2.35 1.78 4.24
CA ILE A 32 3.73 1.78 4.72
C ILE A 32 4.70 1.95 3.54
N TYR A 33 4.49 1.23 2.44
CA TYR A 33 5.29 1.42 1.22
C TYR A 33 5.20 2.84 0.67
N ARG A 34 4.01 3.47 0.68
CA ARG A 34 3.83 4.88 0.33
C ARG A 34 4.67 5.80 1.23
N MET A 35 4.66 5.58 2.54
CA MET A 35 5.47 6.36 3.50
C MET A 35 6.97 6.16 3.27
N MET A 36 7.38 4.98 2.80
CA MET A 36 8.74 4.67 2.39
C MET A 36 9.09 5.14 0.96
N LYS A 37 8.19 5.84 0.27
CA LYS A 37 8.33 6.28 -1.13
C LYS A 37 8.49 5.14 -2.14
N LYS A 38 8.10 3.92 -1.74
CA LYS A 38 8.03 2.70 -2.57
C LYS A 38 6.68 2.64 -3.28
N TYR A 39 6.46 3.57 -4.20
CA TYR A 39 5.14 3.79 -4.80
C TYR A 39 4.66 2.64 -5.69
N GLU A 40 5.58 1.90 -6.32
CA GLU A 40 5.24 0.75 -7.16
C GLU A 40 4.74 -0.43 -6.32
N GLU A 41 5.46 -0.75 -5.24
CA GLU A 41 5.03 -1.78 -4.29
C GLU A 41 3.74 -1.37 -3.56
N ALA A 42 3.59 -0.08 -3.25
CA ALA A 42 2.37 0.46 -2.66
C ALA A 42 1.15 0.22 -3.56
N LEU A 43 1.23 0.61 -4.83
CA LEU A 43 0.12 0.43 -5.78
C LEU A 43 -0.24 -1.04 -5.94
N LYS A 44 0.74 -1.93 -6.08
CA LYS A 44 0.47 -3.37 -6.24
C LYS A 44 -0.36 -3.95 -5.09
N ASP A 45 -0.03 -3.58 -3.85
CA ASP A 45 -0.79 -4.03 -2.69
C ASP A 45 -2.17 -3.38 -2.57
N LEU A 46 -2.24 -2.08 -2.89
CA LEU A 46 -3.49 -1.33 -2.83
C LEU A 46 -4.48 -1.79 -3.91
N ASP A 47 -4.01 -2.04 -5.13
CA ASP A 47 -4.80 -2.58 -6.24
C ASP A 47 -5.38 -3.94 -5.86
N LYS A 48 -4.54 -4.83 -5.31
CA LYS A 48 -5.02 -6.13 -4.81
C LYS A 48 -6.03 -5.98 -3.67
N ALA A 49 -5.86 -5.00 -2.77
CA ALA A 49 -6.83 -4.71 -1.73
C ALA A 49 -8.19 -4.29 -2.31
N LEU A 50 -8.19 -3.50 -3.38
CA LEU A 50 -9.39 -3.04 -4.09
C LEU A 50 -10.03 -4.14 -4.95
N GLU A 51 -9.25 -5.08 -5.49
CA GLU A 51 -9.79 -6.27 -6.15
C GLU A 51 -10.59 -7.15 -5.19
N ILE A 52 -10.18 -7.21 -3.92
CA ILE A 52 -10.84 -8.01 -2.87
C ILE A 52 -12.01 -7.25 -2.25
N ASP A 53 -11.77 -5.98 -1.89
CA ASP A 53 -12.77 -5.08 -1.32
C ASP A 53 -12.70 -3.73 -2.06
N PRO A 54 -13.51 -3.54 -3.11
CA PRO A 54 -13.55 -2.30 -3.88
C PRO A 54 -13.94 -1.08 -3.04
N ASN A 55 -14.59 -1.28 -1.88
CA ASN A 55 -15.05 -0.22 -1.00
C ASN A 55 -14.06 0.06 0.14
N ASN A 56 -12.86 -0.52 0.11
CA ASN A 56 -11.84 -0.28 1.12
C ASN A 56 -11.38 1.18 1.08
N CYS A 57 -11.90 1.99 2.00
CA CYS A 57 -11.64 3.42 2.08
C CYS A 57 -10.15 3.76 2.28
N HIS A 58 -9.40 2.91 3.00
CA HIS A 58 -7.96 3.08 3.19
C HIS A 58 -7.20 2.83 1.90
N ALA A 59 -7.60 1.81 1.12
CA ALA A 59 -6.96 1.52 -0.15
C ALA A 59 -7.22 2.65 -1.15
N LEU A 60 -8.48 3.08 -1.32
CA LEU A 60 -8.87 4.18 -2.21
C LEU A 60 -8.10 5.47 -1.93
N GLY A 61 -8.11 5.94 -0.67
CA GLY A 61 -7.43 7.19 -0.31
C GLY A 61 -5.92 7.13 -0.49
N ASN A 62 -5.30 5.96 -0.32
CA ASN A 62 -3.88 5.78 -0.56
C ASN A 62 -3.54 5.70 -2.05
N VAL A 63 -4.34 5.02 -2.87
CA VAL A 63 -4.13 4.95 -4.34
C VAL A 63 -4.21 6.33 -4.96
N GLU A 64 -5.18 7.16 -4.55
CA GLU A 64 -5.29 8.54 -5.02
C GLU A 64 -4.03 9.35 -4.67
N ASN A 65 -3.51 9.21 -3.45
CA ASN A 65 -2.32 9.92 -2.98
C ASN A 65 -1.04 9.46 -3.71
N VAL A 66 -0.88 8.15 -3.90
CA VAL A 66 0.25 7.56 -4.63
C VAL A 66 0.21 7.93 -6.11
N SER A 67 -0.97 7.86 -6.73
CA SER A 67 -1.17 8.17 -8.16
C SER A 67 -1.01 9.65 -8.42
N SER A 68 -1.52 10.53 -7.56
CA SER A 68 -1.31 11.97 -7.66
C SER A 68 0.17 12.34 -7.59
N ASN A 69 0.97 11.67 -6.76
CA ASN A 69 2.43 11.86 -6.74
C ASN A 69 3.12 11.34 -8.02
N ARG A 70 2.61 10.26 -8.63
CA ARG A 70 3.13 9.74 -9.90
C ARG A 70 2.87 10.71 -11.06
N PHE A 71 1.70 11.36 -11.09
CA PHE A 71 1.39 12.40 -12.08
C PHE A 71 2.32 13.63 -11.98
N ILE A 72 2.68 14.04 -10.76
CA ILE A 72 3.64 15.16 -10.57
C ILE A 72 5.05 14.76 -11.06
N ARG A 73 5.46 13.51 -10.88
CA ARG A 73 6.80 13.05 -11.32
C ARG A 73 6.95 12.88 -12.83
N ILE A 74 5.85 12.65 -13.57
CA ILE A 74 5.89 12.54 -15.04
C ILE A 74 5.82 13.92 -15.71
N MET A 75 5.14 14.91 -15.11
CA MET A 75 5.06 16.27 -15.69
C MET A 75 6.29 17.15 -15.43
N VAL A 76 7.20 16.77 -14.52
CA VAL A 76 8.41 17.54 -14.18
C VAL A 76 9.68 16.85 -14.70
N GLY A 77 9.57 16.04 -15.74
CA GLY A 77 10.68 15.35 -16.42
C GLY A 77 10.95 15.89 -17.80
#